data_AF-A0A1R1L9H5-F1
#
_entry.id   AF-A0A1R1L9H5-F1
#
_cell.length_a   1.000
_cell.length_b   1.000
_cell.length_c   1.000
_cell.angle_alpha   90.00
_cell.angle_beta   90.00
_cell.angle_gamma   90.00
#
_symmetry.space_group_name_H-M   'P 1'
#
loop_
_entity.id
_entity.type
_entity.pdbx_description
1 polymer ?
#
loop_
_entity_poly.entity_id
_entity_poly.type
_entity_poly.pdbx_seq_one_letter_code
_entity_poly.pdbx_strand_id
1 'polypeptide(L)'
;MSQQTTTRTGNSRSLGGMTTVMSRLVPKQLADEVNLALLEMKAKGIQVGVAAAFFVVGLVFAAFLVVMLLVALVSGIANWFSWDYWLAALVVGAVFLVILVIAALIGLSRLKKAMPLKPEQAIRGLKYDLGVLKEGRGFDERTLTAQKTPEQQAEDERKKQAKQREKAANPPATESELQTRTGQRRAHLANLRDDLGRKADVKKRWRAFSGRAVARAESFSDDVATRLHAGPGTVDGTGAHAATARPAAAPRGAGEPAETLRERWVPLSVFAVSSGAFAVFVRKLVKKL
;
A
#
# COMPACT_ATOMS: atom_id res chain seq x y z
N MET A 1 -33.47 -55.68 28.50
CA MET A 1 -32.02 -55.49 28.74
C MET A 1 -31.57 -54.32 27.87
N SER A 2 -31.50 -53.11 28.45
CA SER A 2 -30.25 -52.38 28.76
C SER A 2 -29.87 -51.44 27.59
N GLN A 3 -30.11 -50.12 27.70
CA GLN A 3 -29.14 -49.07 28.11
C GLN A 3 -27.94 -48.97 27.13
N GLN A 4 -27.58 -47.84 26.51
CA GLN A 4 -27.07 -46.62 27.16
C GLN A 4 -27.03 -45.38 26.24
N THR A 5 -27.32 -44.25 26.86
CA THR A 5 -26.99 -42.86 26.51
C THR A 5 -25.48 -42.61 26.40
N THR A 6 -25.02 -41.77 25.45
CA THR A 6 -23.94 -40.80 25.75
C THR A 6 -24.25 -39.41 25.18
N THR A 7 -24.10 -38.46 26.09
CA THR A 7 -24.30 -37.01 26.01
C THR A 7 -23.19 -36.28 25.25
N ARG A 8 -23.45 -35.00 24.90
CA ARG A 8 -22.73 -33.80 25.41
C ARG A 8 -22.35 -32.77 24.31
N THR A 9 -23.04 -31.61 24.40
CA THR A 9 -22.54 -30.21 24.33
C THR A 9 -21.76 -29.68 23.12
N GLY A 10 -22.24 -28.54 22.62
CA GLY A 10 -21.60 -27.74 21.57
C GLY A 10 -20.43 -26.87 22.03
N ASN A 11 -19.89 -26.07 21.10
CA ASN A 11 -19.39 -24.72 21.36
C ASN A 11 -19.05 -23.97 20.05
N SER A 12 -19.25 -22.66 20.10
CA SER A 12 -18.93 -21.54 19.19
C SER A 12 -17.67 -21.60 18.29
N ARG A 13 -17.78 -21.12 17.04
CA ARG A 13 -16.69 -20.55 16.19
C ARG A 13 -17.17 -19.22 15.60
N SER A 14 -16.86 -18.08 16.21
CA SER A 14 -15.67 -17.21 16.07
C SER A 14 -15.70 -16.27 14.86
N LEU A 15 -16.01 -15.01 15.13
CA LEU A 15 -15.89 -13.82 14.27
C LEU A 15 -14.48 -13.61 13.64
N GLY A 16 -13.46 -14.33 14.10
CA GLY A 16 -12.09 -14.30 13.54
C GLY A 16 -11.92 -14.98 12.17
N GLY A 17 -12.93 -15.66 11.65
CA GLY A 17 -12.88 -16.36 10.35
C GLY A 17 -13.05 -15.44 9.13
N MET A 18 -13.88 -14.40 9.23
CA MET A 18 -14.16 -13.48 8.10
C MET A 18 -12.97 -12.55 7.79
N THR A 19 -12.19 -12.16 8.80
CA THR A 19 -11.00 -11.32 8.62
C THR A 19 -9.87 -12.06 7.89
N THR A 20 -9.78 -13.38 8.07
CA THR A 20 -8.73 -14.23 7.48
C THR A 20 -8.95 -14.55 6.00
N VAL A 21 -10.21 -14.57 5.55
CA VAL A 21 -10.55 -14.77 4.13
C VAL A 21 -10.37 -13.46 3.36
N MET A 22 -10.81 -12.33 3.92
CA MET A 22 -10.56 -11.00 3.33
C MET A 22 -9.07 -10.67 3.21
N SER A 23 -8.23 -11.01 4.21
CA SER A 23 -6.78 -10.75 4.15
C SER A 23 -6.04 -11.53 3.05
N ARG A 24 -6.68 -12.54 2.45
CA ARG A 24 -6.07 -13.45 1.46
C ARG A 24 -6.54 -13.22 0.02
N LEU A 25 -7.70 -12.60 -0.17
CA LEU A 25 -8.30 -12.30 -1.47
C LEU A 25 -8.05 -10.85 -1.93
N VAL A 26 -8.03 -9.89 -1.00
CA VAL A 26 -7.71 -8.48 -1.26
C VAL A 26 -6.35 -8.29 -1.97
N PRO A 27 -5.27 -9.00 -1.60
CA PRO A 27 -3.96 -8.80 -2.25
C PRO A 27 -3.95 -9.20 -3.73
N LYS A 28 -4.75 -10.20 -4.13
CA LYS A 28 -4.79 -10.66 -5.52
C LYS A 28 -5.59 -9.72 -6.42
N GLN A 29 -6.74 -9.23 -5.94
CA GLN A 29 -7.52 -8.24 -6.69
C GLN A 29 -6.75 -6.93 -6.87
N LEU A 30 -6.06 -6.47 -5.82
CA LEU A 30 -5.17 -5.32 -5.93
C LEU A 30 -4.02 -5.57 -6.92
N ALA A 31 -3.42 -6.76 -6.91
CA ALA A 31 -2.36 -7.09 -7.87
C ALA A 31 -2.86 -7.09 -9.32
N ASP A 32 -4.08 -7.56 -9.56
CA ASP A 32 -4.68 -7.59 -10.90
C ASP A 32 -5.07 -6.18 -11.38
N GLU A 33 -5.66 -5.34 -10.53
CA GLU A 33 -5.95 -3.95 -10.88
C GLU A 33 -4.68 -3.12 -11.09
N VAL A 34 -3.64 -3.34 -10.28
CA VAL A 34 -2.33 -2.72 -10.49
C VAL A 34 -1.73 -3.18 -11.82
N ASN A 35 -1.80 -4.46 -12.16
CA ASN A 35 -1.31 -4.96 -13.44
C ASN A 35 -2.07 -4.37 -14.63
N LEU A 36 -3.40 -4.23 -14.51
CA LEU A 36 -4.23 -3.58 -15.52
C LEU A 36 -3.85 -2.11 -15.69
N ALA A 37 -3.73 -1.38 -14.58
CA ALA A 37 -3.30 0.02 -14.57
C ALA A 37 -1.88 0.19 -15.14
N LEU A 38 -0.96 -0.72 -14.83
CA LEU A 38 0.40 -0.74 -15.39
C LEU A 38 0.40 -0.96 -16.90
N LEU A 39 -0.46 -1.86 -17.41
CA LEU A 39 -0.60 -2.10 -18.85
C LEU A 39 -1.15 -0.85 -19.57
N GLU A 40 -2.18 -0.22 -19.00
CA GLU A 40 -2.75 1.01 -19.55
C GLU A 40 -1.75 2.17 -19.50
N MET A 41 -1.05 2.34 -18.37
CA MET A 41 0.02 3.33 -18.21
C MET A 41 1.19 3.06 -19.15
N LYS A 42 1.53 1.81 -19.45
CA LYS A 42 2.58 1.47 -20.41
C LYS A 42 2.15 1.86 -21.83
N ALA A 43 0.91 1.54 -22.22
CA ALA A 43 0.38 1.92 -23.53
C ALA A 43 0.32 3.45 -23.71
N LYS A 44 -0.25 4.17 -22.74
CA LYS A 44 -0.30 5.65 -22.75
C LYS A 44 1.09 6.28 -22.60
N GLY A 45 1.95 5.68 -21.78
CA GLY A 45 3.32 6.12 -21.54
C GLY A 45 4.20 6.01 -22.77
N ILE A 46 4.03 4.98 -23.61
CA ILE A 46 4.71 4.87 -24.90
C ILE A 46 4.28 6.00 -25.84
N GLN A 47 2.98 6.30 -25.93
CA GLN A 47 2.49 7.39 -26.80
C GLN A 47 3.02 8.76 -26.34
N VAL A 48 2.97 9.06 -25.04
CA VAL A 48 3.54 10.28 -24.47
C VAL A 48 5.06 10.30 -24.66
N GLY A 49 5.74 9.16 -24.51
CA GLY A 49 7.18 9.02 -24.72
C GLY A 49 7.61 9.30 -26.17
N VAL A 50 6.85 8.80 -27.15
CA VAL A 50 7.09 9.09 -28.58
C VAL A 50 6.87 10.56 -28.88
N ALA A 51 5.79 11.17 -28.36
CA ALA A 51 5.56 12.61 -28.51
C ALA A 51 6.68 13.44 -27.86
N ALA A 52 7.14 13.06 -26.67
CA ALA A 52 8.27 13.71 -26.00
C ALA A 52 9.57 13.56 -26.81
N ALA A 53 9.81 12.41 -27.43
CA ALA A 53 10.98 12.19 -28.29
C ALA A 53 10.96 13.13 -29.51
N PHE A 54 9.83 13.25 -30.21
CA PHE A 54 9.67 14.21 -31.30
C PHE A 54 9.84 15.66 -30.83
N PHE A 55 9.39 16.00 -29.61
CA PHE A 55 9.59 17.32 -29.04
C PHE A 55 11.08 17.63 -28.80
N VAL A 56 11.85 16.65 -28.31
CA VAL A 56 13.31 16.79 -28.16
C VAL A 56 13.99 17.01 -29.51
N VAL A 57 13.64 16.22 -30.53
CA VAL A 57 14.16 16.41 -31.89
C VAL A 57 13.79 17.80 -32.42
N GLY A 58 12.52 18.20 -32.26
CA GLY A 58 12.04 19.53 -32.64
C GLY A 58 12.81 20.66 -31.95
N LEU A 59 13.09 20.54 -30.65
CA LEU A 59 13.90 21.50 -29.89
C LEU A 59 15.33 21.61 -30.42
N VAL A 60 15.95 20.49 -30.80
CA VAL A 60 17.30 20.49 -31.41
C VAL A 60 17.29 21.23 -32.74
N PHE A 61 16.32 20.94 -33.63
CA PHE A 61 16.19 21.64 -34.90
C PHE A 61 15.83 23.13 -34.71
N ALA A 62 14.98 23.45 -33.74
CA ALA A 62 14.68 24.84 -33.39
C ALA A 62 15.93 25.58 -32.90
N ALA A 63 16.79 24.94 -32.12
CA ALA A 63 18.07 25.52 -31.70
C ALA A 63 18.97 25.81 -32.91
N PHE A 64 19.11 24.87 -33.85
CA PHE A 64 19.86 25.13 -35.10
C PHE A 64 19.26 26.23 -35.95
N LEU A 65 17.93 26.29 -36.06
CA LEU A 65 17.22 27.36 -36.77
C LEU A 65 17.53 28.72 -36.17
N VAL A 66 17.52 28.86 -34.84
CA VAL A 66 17.88 30.12 -34.17
C VAL A 66 19.31 30.54 -34.51
N VAL A 67 20.27 29.62 -34.49
CA VAL A 67 21.66 29.92 -34.86
C VAL A 67 21.74 30.40 -36.33
N MET A 68 21.06 29.72 -37.25
CA MET A 68 21.03 30.11 -38.66
C MET A 68 20.38 31.50 -38.87
N LEU A 69 19.30 31.79 -38.15
CA LEU A 69 18.65 33.11 -38.19
C LEU A 69 19.56 34.20 -37.63
N LEU A 70 20.32 33.93 -36.57
CA LEU A 70 21.29 34.88 -36.03
C LEU A 70 22.42 35.17 -37.02
N VAL A 71 22.97 34.13 -37.66
CA VAL A 71 23.99 34.30 -38.71
C VAL A 71 23.42 35.11 -39.88
N ALA A 72 22.23 34.77 -40.36
CA ALA A 72 21.56 35.50 -41.44
C ALA A 72 21.28 36.97 -41.07
N LEU A 73 20.87 37.23 -39.82
CA LEU A 73 20.62 38.59 -39.32
C LEU A 73 21.92 39.42 -39.28
N VAL A 74 23.00 38.84 -38.76
CA VAL A 74 24.33 39.50 -38.71
C VAL A 74 24.83 39.78 -40.12
N SER A 75 24.79 38.80 -41.01
CA SER A 75 25.20 38.98 -42.41
C SER A 75 24.33 39.99 -43.15
N GLY A 76 23.01 39.99 -42.91
CA GLY A 76 22.09 40.96 -43.50
C GLY A 76 22.40 42.39 -43.08
N ILE A 77 22.66 42.63 -41.79
CA ILE A 77 23.03 43.94 -41.26
C ILE A 77 24.41 44.37 -41.77
N ALA A 78 25.39 43.45 -41.75
CA ALA A 78 26.74 43.71 -42.24
C ALA A 78 26.71 44.18 -43.71
N ASN A 79 25.97 43.46 -44.57
CA ASN A 79 25.86 43.82 -45.99
C ASN A 79 25.04 45.11 -46.21
N TRP A 80 23.95 45.30 -45.45
CA TRP A 80 23.08 46.48 -45.62
C TRP A 80 23.80 47.79 -45.27
N PHE A 81 24.55 47.81 -44.17
CA PHE A 81 25.28 48.98 -43.72
C PHE A 81 26.74 49.03 -44.22
N SER A 82 27.18 48.03 -45.00
CA SER A 82 28.57 47.85 -45.42
C SER A 82 29.55 47.84 -44.23
N TRP A 83 29.14 47.21 -43.13
CA TRP A 83 29.95 47.06 -41.91
C TRP A 83 30.73 45.75 -41.91
N ASP A 84 31.82 45.73 -41.14
CA ASP A 84 32.49 44.46 -40.82
C ASP A 84 31.57 43.55 -39.99
N TYR A 85 31.66 42.24 -40.24
CA TYR A 85 30.86 41.22 -39.54
C TYR A 85 31.01 41.27 -38.01
N TRP A 86 32.19 41.63 -37.49
CA TRP A 86 32.42 41.72 -36.04
C TRP A 86 31.59 42.82 -35.39
N LEU A 87 31.44 43.98 -36.05
CA LEU A 87 30.69 45.11 -35.53
C LEU A 87 29.18 44.83 -35.59
N ALA A 88 28.70 44.27 -36.71
CA ALA A 88 27.32 43.83 -36.84
C ALA A 88 26.94 42.79 -35.77
N ALA A 89 27.82 41.82 -35.49
CA ALA A 89 27.60 40.82 -34.45
C ALA A 89 27.50 41.44 -33.05
N LEU A 90 28.33 42.44 -32.73
CA LEU A 90 28.28 43.15 -31.44
C LEU A 90 26.96 43.93 -31.27
N VAL A 91 26.48 44.59 -32.32
CA VAL A 91 25.21 45.35 -32.27
C VAL A 91 24.02 44.40 -32.09
N VAL A 92 23.95 43.32 -32.87
CA VAL A 92 22.90 42.30 -32.70
C VAL A 92 22.97 41.69 -31.30
N GLY A 93 24.18 41.35 -30.83
CA GLY A 93 24.41 40.83 -29.49
C GLY A 93 23.94 41.78 -28.39
N ALA A 94 24.20 43.09 -28.54
CA ALA A 94 23.74 44.11 -27.59
C ALA A 94 22.21 44.19 -27.53
N VAL A 95 21.52 44.14 -28.67
CA VAL A 95 20.05 44.12 -28.73
C VAL A 95 19.50 42.88 -28.02
N PHE A 96 20.05 41.69 -28.30
CA PHE A 96 19.65 40.45 -27.64
C PHE A 96 19.93 40.46 -26.13
N LEU A 97 21.04 41.07 -25.69
CA LEU A 97 21.36 41.22 -24.27
C LEU A 97 20.30 42.06 -23.55
N VAL A 98 19.86 43.17 -24.15
CA VAL A 98 18.79 44.00 -23.59
C VAL A 98 17.49 43.20 -23.46
N ILE A 99 17.11 42.46 -24.50
CA ILE A 99 15.92 41.59 -24.46
C ILE A 99 16.05 40.54 -23.35
N LEU A 100 17.22 39.92 -23.22
CA LEU A 100 17.49 38.89 -22.21
C LEU A 100 17.39 39.46 -20.79
N VAL A 101 17.92 40.66 -20.54
CA VAL A 101 17.79 41.35 -19.25
C VAL A 101 16.32 41.63 -18.94
N ILE A 102 15.55 42.17 -19.90
CA ILE A 102 14.12 42.43 -19.70
C ILE A 102 13.36 41.14 -19.40
N ALA A 103 13.59 40.08 -20.18
CA ALA A 103 12.97 38.78 -19.98
C ALA A 103 13.34 38.19 -18.62
N ALA A 104 14.60 38.29 -18.20
CA ALA A 104 15.08 37.83 -16.90
C ALA A 104 14.42 38.61 -15.74
N LEU A 105 14.29 39.93 -15.86
CA LEU A 105 13.61 40.76 -14.86
C LEU A 105 12.12 40.39 -14.75
N ILE A 106 11.43 40.20 -15.88
CA ILE A 106 10.03 39.75 -15.90
C ILE A 106 9.92 38.35 -15.28
N GLY A 107 10.78 37.42 -15.68
CA GLY A 107 10.82 36.05 -15.17
C GLY A 107 11.07 36.03 -13.66
N LEU A 108 12.02 36.83 -13.18
CA LEU A 108 12.32 36.94 -11.76
C LEU A 108 11.17 37.59 -10.98
N SER A 109 10.50 38.60 -11.54
CA SER A 109 9.32 39.21 -10.94
C SER A 109 8.15 38.22 -10.84
N ARG A 110 7.91 37.44 -11.89
CA ARG A 110 6.89 36.38 -11.92
C ARG A 110 7.24 35.26 -10.94
N LEU A 111 8.50 34.84 -10.87
CA LEU A 111 8.97 33.81 -9.95
C LEU A 111 8.85 34.27 -8.49
N LYS A 112 9.19 35.52 -8.20
CA LYS A 112 8.99 36.13 -6.87
C LYS A 112 7.52 36.17 -6.47
N LYS A 113 6.61 36.49 -7.40
CA LYS A 113 5.15 36.47 -7.16
C LYS A 113 4.60 35.05 -7.01
N ALA A 114 5.21 34.08 -7.70
CA ALA A 114 4.84 32.66 -7.60
C ALA A 114 5.45 31.97 -6.36
N MET A 115 6.36 32.63 -5.62
CA MET A 115 6.90 32.17 -4.35
C MET A 115 6.09 32.77 -3.19
N PRO A 116 5.42 31.92 -2.39
CA PRO A 116 6.12 31.01 -1.49
C PRO A 116 6.08 29.56 -2.01
N LEU A 117 7.13 29.15 -2.74
CA LEU A 117 7.37 27.73 -3.07
C LEU A 117 7.70 26.88 -1.83
N LYS A 118 7.68 27.48 -0.64
CA LYS A 118 7.57 26.75 0.62
C LYS A 118 6.07 26.58 0.86
N PRO A 119 5.48 25.40 0.56
CA PRO A 119 4.11 25.13 0.98
C PRO A 119 4.13 25.01 2.51
N GLU A 120 4.11 26.14 3.21
CA GLU A 120 4.26 26.21 4.67
C GLU A 120 3.18 25.38 5.35
N GLN A 121 1.99 25.34 4.76
CA GLN A 121 0.88 24.51 5.20
C GLN A 121 1.15 23.01 5.01
N ALA A 122 1.69 22.58 3.87
CA ALA A 122 2.03 21.18 3.64
C ALA A 122 3.19 20.72 4.53
N ILE A 123 4.21 21.57 4.71
CA ILE A 123 5.33 21.31 5.60
C ILE A 123 4.86 21.29 7.07
N ARG A 124 3.91 22.16 7.45
CA ARG A 124 3.32 22.18 8.79
C ARG A 124 2.49 20.93 9.05
N GLY A 125 1.65 20.50 8.09
CA GLY A 125 0.89 19.25 8.19
C GLY A 125 1.80 18.04 8.35
N LEU A 126 2.87 17.95 7.55
CA LEU A 126 3.83 16.85 7.68
C LEU A 126 4.55 16.84 9.03
N LYS A 127 4.90 18.02 9.58
CA LYS A 127 5.49 18.13 10.93
C LYS A 127 4.51 17.79 12.04
N TYR A 128 3.24 18.16 11.88
CA TYR A 128 2.17 17.78 12.78
C TYR A 128 2.00 16.26 12.80
N ASP A 129 1.89 15.64 11.62
CA ASP A 129 1.72 14.18 11.50
C ASP A 129 2.90 13.42 12.11
N LEU A 130 4.13 13.89 11.88
CA LEU A 130 5.34 13.32 12.48
C LEU A 130 5.41 13.55 14.00
N GLY A 131 4.96 14.71 14.46
CA GLY A 131 4.87 15.04 15.88
C GLY A 131 3.88 14.15 16.61
N VAL A 132 2.69 13.96 16.04
CA VAL A 132 1.66 13.05 16.56
C VAL A 132 2.13 11.59 16.52
N LEU A 133 2.84 11.16 15.47
CA LEU A 133 3.41 9.81 15.41
C LEU A 133 4.44 9.56 16.51
N LYS A 134 5.23 10.58 16.86
CA LYS A 134 6.35 10.48 17.80
C LYS A 134 5.91 10.65 19.26
N GLU A 135 5.00 11.59 19.51
CA GLU A 135 4.65 12.06 20.87
C GLU A 135 3.18 11.70 21.23
N GLY A 136 2.41 11.17 20.27
CA GLY A 136 1.06 10.69 20.49
C GLY A 136 0.10 11.82 20.89
N ARG A 137 -0.82 11.51 21.81
CA ARG A 137 -1.84 12.46 22.33
C ARG A 137 -1.25 13.63 23.13
N GLY A 138 0.06 13.61 23.43
CA GLY A 138 0.75 14.71 24.11
C GLY A 138 1.30 15.79 23.16
N PHE A 139 1.19 15.60 21.85
CA PHE A 139 1.69 16.56 20.87
C PHE A 139 0.82 17.83 20.85
N ASP A 140 1.40 18.97 21.21
CA ASP A 140 0.72 20.26 21.21
C ASP A 140 1.04 21.01 19.90
N GLU A 141 0.01 21.24 19.08
CA GLU A 141 0.09 21.94 17.78
C GLU A 141 0.67 23.35 17.91
N ARG A 142 0.57 23.98 19.09
CA ARG A 142 1.13 25.32 19.36
C ARG A 142 2.65 25.37 19.23
N THR A 143 3.33 24.23 19.40
CA THR A 143 4.79 24.11 19.19
C THR A 143 5.20 24.30 17.72
N LEU A 144 4.28 24.13 16.76
CA LEU A 144 4.53 24.34 15.33
C LEU A 144 4.42 25.81 14.91
N THR A 145 3.71 26.63 15.71
CA THR A 145 3.37 28.03 15.40
C THR A 145 4.13 29.02 16.28
N ALA A 146 4.56 28.61 17.47
CA ALA A 146 5.46 29.39 18.30
C ALA A 146 6.79 29.60 17.55
N GLN A 147 7.09 30.86 17.21
CA GLN A 147 8.39 31.26 16.71
C GLN A 147 9.44 30.75 17.70
N LYS A 148 10.33 29.85 17.25
CA LYS A 148 11.33 29.21 18.11
C LYS A 148 11.97 30.25 19.02
N THR A 149 11.79 30.09 20.33
CA THR A 149 12.43 30.94 21.34
C THR A 149 13.94 31.00 21.06
N PRO A 150 14.63 32.13 21.27
CA PRO A 150 16.07 32.26 21.04
C PRO A 150 16.89 31.10 21.63
N GLU A 151 16.45 30.55 22.76
CA GLU A 151 17.03 29.36 23.40
C GLU A 151 16.92 28.08 22.56
N GLN A 152 15.77 27.81 21.94
CA GLN A 152 15.58 26.63 21.08
C GLN A 152 16.36 26.75 19.76
N GLN A 153 16.51 27.97 19.23
CA GLN A 153 17.35 28.23 18.07
C GLN A 153 18.83 28.01 18.40
N ALA A 154 19.28 28.54 19.54
CA ALA A 154 20.64 28.33 20.02
C ALA A 154 20.92 26.85 20.32
N GLU A 155 19.95 26.10 20.85
CA GLU A 155 20.08 24.66 21.10
C GLU A 155 20.14 23.85 19.79
N ASP A 156 19.29 24.18 18.80
CA ASP A 156 19.32 23.54 17.49
C ASP A 156 20.62 23.84 16.73
N GLU A 157 21.14 25.06 16.82
CA GLU A 157 22.43 25.41 16.24
C GLU A 157 23.58 24.71 16.98
N ARG A 158 23.54 24.62 18.31
CA ARG A 158 24.50 23.83 19.09
C ARG A 158 24.45 22.35 18.73
N LYS A 159 23.26 21.77 18.55
CA LYS A 159 23.07 20.37 18.11
C LYS A 159 23.55 20.15 16.68
N LYS A 160 23.32 21.09 15.77
CA LYS A 160 23.86 21.05 14.41
C LYS A 160 25.38 21.15 14.41
N GLN A 161 25.94 22.07 15.20
CA GLN A 161 27.39 22.21 15.35
C GLN A 161 28.00 20.97 16.03
N ALA A 162 27.34 20.38 17.02
CA ALA A 162 27.79 19.15 17.66
C ALA A 162 27.74 17.97 16.69
N LYS A 163 26.67 17.81 15.90
CA LYS A 163 26.59 16.80 14.83
C LYS A 163 27.60 17.05 13.71
N GLN A 164 27.89 18.31 13.38
CA GLN A 164 28.91 18.65 12.39
C GLN A 164 30.32 18.38 12.94
N ARG A 165 30.57 18.66 14.22
CA ARG A 165 31.82 18.31 14.92
C ARG A 165 31.99 16.80 15.05
N GLU A 166 30.91 16.08 15.33
CA GLU A 166 30.89 14.61 15.34
C GLU A 166 31.15 14.03 13.95
N LYS A 167 30.55 14.61 12.91
CA LYS A 167 30.75 14.23 11.49
C LYS A 167 32.10 14.69 10.92
N ALA A 168 32.74 15.68 11.54
CA ALA A 168 34.11 16.11 11.24
C ALA A 168 35.13 15.24 12.00
N ALA A 169 34.80 14.80 13.23
CA ALA A 169 35.59 13.86 14.00
C ALA A 169 35.49 12.42 13.46
N ASN A 170 34.37 12.08 12.82
CA ASN A 170 34.15 10.83 12.10
C ASN A 170 33.90 11.15 10.61
N PRO A 171 34.97 11.30 9.80
CA PRO A 171 34.82 11.59 8.38
C PRO A 171 33.93 10.54 7.69
N PRO A 172 33.20 10.91 6.63
CA PRO A 172 32.38 9.97 5.88
C PRO A 172 33.26 8.78 5.46
N ALA A 173 32.87 7.58 5.92
CA ALA A 173 33.65 6.36 5.78
C ALA A 173 34.15 6.20 4.34
N THR A 174 35.45 5.90 4.21
CA THR A 174 36.12 5.80 2.92
C THR A 174 35.50 4.66 2.11
N GLU A 175 35.53 4.71 0.78
CA GLU A 175 34.83 3.74 -0.09
C GLU A 175 35.13 2.27 0.25
N SER A 176 36.36 1.99 0.69
CA SER A 176 36.79 0.68 1.19
C SER A 176 36.04 0.23 2.46
N GLU A 177 35.75 1.14 3.39
CA GLU A 177 35.00 0.86 4.62
C GLU A 177 33.49 0.69 4.35
N LEU A 178 32.96 1.35 3.31
CA LEU A 178 31.57 1.19 2.88
C LEU A 178 31.32 -0.20 2.30
N GLN A 179 32.30 -0.78 1.61
CA GLN A 179 32.21 -2.16 1.11
C GLN A 179 32.20 -3.17 2.26
N THR A 180 33.02 -2.98 3.30
CA THR A 180 33.05 -3.85 4.49
C THR A 180 31.72 -3.82 5.25
N ARG A 181 31.15 -2.62 5.45
CA ARG A 181 29.84 -2.44 6.11
C ARG A 181 28.70 -3.05 5.30
N THR A 182 28.76 -2.95 3.97
CA THR A 182 27.76 -3.57 3.09
C THR A 182 27.86 -5.10 3.13
N GLY A 183 29.07 -5.65 3.19
CA GLY A 183 29.30 -7.09 3.41
C GLY A 183 28.72 -7.57 4.74
N GLN A 184 28.97 -6.85 5.84
CA GLN A 184 28.43 -7.18 7.17
C GLN A 184 26.90 -7.14 7.21
N ARG A 185 26.28 -6.17 6.52
CA ARG A 185 24.80 -6.09 6.41
C ARG A 185 24.22 -7.25 5.63
N ARG A 186 24.86 -7.67 4.54
CA ARG A 186 24.40 -8.83 3.74
C ARG A 186 24.50 -10.13 4.53
N ALA A 187 25.57 -10.32 5.29
CA ALA A 187 25.72 -11.46 6.19
C ALA A 187 24.65 -11.45 7.30
N HIS A 188 24.33 -10.28 7.86
CA HIS A 188 23.28 -10.14 8.86
C HIS A 188 21.88 -10.45 8.30
N LEU A 189 21.56 -9.98 7.08
CA LEU A 189 20.31 -10.29 6.39
C LEU A 189 20.18 -11.77 6.02
N ALA A 190 21.29 -12.42 5.67
CA ALA A 190 21.31 -13.87 5.42
C ALA A 190 20.93 -14.65 6.69
N ASN A 191 21.47 -14.28 7.85
CA ASN A 191 21.12 -14.92 9.12
C ASN A 191 19.65 -14.69 9.51
N LEU A 192 19.08 -13.52 9.23
CA LEU A 192 17.66 -13.24 9.44
C LEU A 192 16.76 -14.07 8.52
N ARG A 193 17.16 -14.23 7.25
CA ARG A 193 16.46 -15.09 6.29
C ARG A 193 16.50 -16.55 6.75
N ASP A 194 17.63 -17.02 7.23
CA ASP A 194 17.81 -18.40 7.67
C ASP A 194 17.07 -18.66 9.01
N ASP A 195 16.93 -17.65 9.88
CA ASP A 195 16.06 -17.71 11.07
C ASP A 195 14.56 -17.77 10.71
N LEU A 196 14.13 -17.02 9.69
CA LEU A 196 12.79 -17.12 9.13
C LEU A 196 12.55 -18.47 8.44
N GLY A 197 13.58 -19.02 7.79
CA GLY A 197 13.58 -20.37 7.23
C GLY A 197 13.44 -21.46 8.31
N ARG A 198 14.10 -21.31 9.46
CA ARG A 198 13.93 -22.20 10.62
C ARG A 198 12.54 -22.10 11.25
N LYS A 199 11.90 -20.94 11.21
CA LYS A 199 10.50 -20.76 11.64
C LYS A 199 9.48 -21.34 10.64
N ALA A 200 9.90 -21.84 9.46
CA ALA A 200 9.02 -22.40 8.43
C ALA A 200 8.44 -23.80 8.73
N ASP A 201 8.54 -24.31 9.96
CA ASP A 201 7.76 -25.47 10.41
C ASP A 201 6.26 -25.15 10.63
N VAL A 202 5.82 -23.94 10.27
CA VAL A 202 4.41 -23.55 10.11
C VAL A 202 3.67 -24.54 9.21
N LYS A 203 4.31 -25.07 8.16
CA LYS A 203 3.68 -26.03 7.24
C LYS A 203 3.49 -27.42 7.85
N LYS A 204 4.42 -27.87 8.72
CA LYS A 204 4.26 -29.12 9.47
C LYS A 204 3.22 -28.96 10.58
N ARG A 205 3.23 -27.84 11.30
CA ARG A 205 2.20 -27.50 12.31
C ARG A 205 0.82 -27.34 11.69
N TRP A 206 0.73 -26.80 10.48
CA TRP A 206 -0.50 -26.67 9.69
C TRP A 206 -1.03 -28.03 9.23
N ARG A 207 -0.16 -28.94 8.77
CA ARG A 207 -0.54 -30.31 8.38
C ARG A 207 -0.99 -31.15 9.56
N ALA A 208 -0.31 -31.05 10.71
CA ALA A 208 -0.72 -31.73 11.94
C ALA A 208 -2.04 -31.18 12.51
N PHE A 209 -2.35 -29.92 12.21
CA PHE A 209 -3.64 -29.33 12.53
C PHE A 209 -4.74 -29.73 11.53
N SER A 210 -4.47 -29.66 10.23
CA SER A 210 -5.44 -30.02 9.18
C SER A 210 -5.77 -31.51 9.18
N GLY A 211 -4.80 -32.38 9.46
CA GLY A 211 -5.03 -33.82 9.59
C GLY A 211 -6.01 -34.15 10.72
N ARG A 212 -5.93 -33.43 11.85
CA ARG A 212 -6.90 -33.57 12.96
C ARG A 212 -8.29 -33.03 12.59
N ALA A 213 -8.36 -32.01 11.74
CA ALA A 213 -9.63 -31.45 11.28
C ALA A 213 -10.33 -32.36 10.25
N VAL A 214 -9.57 -32.96 9.33
CA VAL A 214 -10.08 -33.88 8.31
C VAL A 214 -10.60 -35.17 8.94
N ALA A 215 -9.84 -35.79 9.85
CA ALA A 215 -10.29 -36.99 10.57
C ALA A 215 -11.58 -36.76 11.39
N ARG A 216 -11.81 -35.52 11.85
CA ARG A 216 -13.03 -35.13 12.55
C ARG A 216 -14.21 -34.82 11.62
N ALA A 217 -13.95 -34.51 10.36
CA ALA A 217 -14.98 -34.31 9.34
C ALA A 217 -15.45 -35.65 8.76
N GLU A 218 -14.55 -36.60 8.55
CA GLU A 218 -14.88 -37.95 8.08
C GLU A 218 -15.75 -38.70 9.11
N SER A 219 -15.36 -38.67 10.38
CA SER A 219 -16.17 -39.26 11.46
C SER A 219 -17.57 -38.66 11.59
N PHE A 220 -17.75 -37.38 11.24
CA PHE A 220 -19.06 -36.72 11.26
C PHE A 220 -19.91 -37.11 10.04
N SER A 221 -19.27 -37.29 8.88
CA SER A 221 -19.93 -37.79 7.67
C SER A 221 -20.43 -39.22 7.86
N ASP A 222 -19.62 -40.08 8.47
CA ASP A 222 -20.00 -41.46 8.77
C ASP A 222 -21.16 -41.51 9.78
N ASP A 223 -21.15 -40.66 10.81
CA ASP A 223 -22.25 -40.54 11.78
C ASP A 223 -23.56 -40.09 11.12
N VAL A 224 -23.49 -39.20 10.13
CA VAL A 224 -24.65 -38.71 9.39
C VAL A 224 -25.14 -39.75 8.38
N ALA A 225 -24.25 -40.42 7.65
CA ALA A 225 -24.59 -41.50 6.73
C ALA A 225 -25.27 -42.66 7.47
N THR A 226 -24.78 -43.01 8.66
CA THR A 226 -25.37 -44.04 9.52
C THR A 226 -26.79 -43.65 9.97
N ARG A 227 -27.04 -42.36 10.24
CA ARG A 227 -28.38 -41.85 10.59
C ARG A 227 -29.32 -41.72 9.39
N LEU A 228 -28.79 -41.51 8.18
CA LEU A 228 -29.59 -41.43 6.95
C LEU A 228 -29.95 -42.82 6.39
N HIS A 229 -29.20 -43.86 6.75
CA HIS A 229 -29.52 -45.25 6.40
C HIS A 229 -30.43 -45.94 7.43
N ALA A 230 -30.69 -45.30 8.58
CA ALA A 230 -31.83 -45.61 9.43
C ALA A 230 -33.08 -44.90 8.87
N GLY A 231 -33.87 -45.61 8.07
CA GLY A 231 -35.02 -45.08 7.35
C GLY A 231 -36.14 -44.49 8.26
N PRO A 232 -37.03 -43.66 7.70
CA PRO A 232 -38.05 -42.93 8.44
C PRO A 232 -39.23 -43.85 8.75
N GLY A 233 -39.37 -44.25 10.00
CA GLY A 233 -40.52 -45.01 10.45
C GLY A 233 -40.60 -45.05 11.97
N THR A 234 -41.77 -44.68 12.48
CA THR A 234 -42.28 -44.89 13.86
C THR A 234 -41.66 -44.06 14.98
N VAL A 235 -42.39 -42.98 15.29
CA VAL A 235 -42.46 -42.42 16.64
C VAL A 235 -43.29 -43.40 17.46
N ASP A 236 -42.69 -44.11 18.41
CA ASP A 236 -43.42 -44.61 19.57
C ASP A 236 -42.49 -44.80 20.79
N GLY A 237 -42.99 -44.40 21.95
CA GLY A 237 -42.19 -44.23 23.16
C GLY A 237 -42.00 -45.52 23.97
N THR A 238 -40.85 -45.64 24.64
CA THR A 238 -40.71 -46.18 26.01
C THR A 238 -39.24 -46.17 26.48
N GLY A 239 -38.99 -45.70 27.71
CA GLY A 239 -37.88 -46.17 28.56
C GLY A 239 -36.61 -45.32 28.67
N ALA A 240 -36.60 -44.42 29.68
CA ALA A 240 -35.52 -44.03 30.61
C ALA A 240 -34.04 -44.30 30.22
N HIS A 241 -33.09 -43.37 30.43
CA HIS A 241 -32.61 -42.98 31.77
C HIS A 241 -32.35 -41.48 31.97
N ALA A 242 -32.72 -41.04 33.17
CA ALA A 242 -32.47 -39.75 33.76
C ALA A 242 -31.03 -39.60 34.31
N ALA A 243 -30.56 -38.36 34.38
CA ALA A 243 -29.91 -37.78 35.56
C ALA A 243 -29.98 -36.24 35.43
N THR A 244 -31.09 -35.63 35.87
CA THR A 244 -31.17 -34.80 37.08
C THR A 244 -30.08 -33.75 37.24
N ALA A 245 -30.46 -32.47 37.08
CA ALA A 245 -30.19 -31.44 38.07
C ALA A 245 -31.19 -30.28 37.88
N ARG A 246 -32.06 -30.10 38.89
CA ARG A 246 -33.02 -28.99 39.07
C ARG A 246 -32.27 -27.79 39.74
N PRO A 247 -32.89 -26.64 40.05
CA PRO A 247 -32.46 -25.33 39.58
C PRO A 247 -31.88 -24.44 40.69
N ALA A 248 -31.10 -23.43 40.33
CA ALA A 248 -30.80 -22.31 41.23
C ALA A 248 -31.12 -20.98 40.52
N ALA A 249 -32.14 -20.32 41.06
CA ALA A 249 -32.41 -18.89 41.11
C ALA A 249 -31.97 -17.98 39.94
N ALA A 250 -32.96 -17.36 39.30
CA ALA A 250 -32.79 -16.02 38.73
C ALA A 250 -32.48 -15.00 39.84
N PRO A 251 -31.87 -13.86 39.50
CA PRO A 251 -32.67 -12.64 39.56
C PRO A 251 -32.79 -11.96 38.20
N ARG A 252 -34.00 -11.44 38.00
CA ARG A 252 -34.46 -10.67 36.86
C ARG A 252 -33.70 -9.34 36.79
N GLY A 253 -33.43 -8.89 35.58
CA GLY A 253 -32.95 -7.53 35.30
C GLY A 253 -32.99 -7.21 33.81
N ALA A 254 -34.19 -6.91 33.31
CA ALA A 254 -34.51 -6.01 32.19
C ALA A 254 -33.91 -6.24 30.77
N GLY A 255 -34.81 -6.35 29.78
CA GLY A 255 -34.63 -5.74 28.45
C GLY A 255 -34.33 -6.65 27.25
N GLU A 256 -35.38 -7.07 26.54
CA GLU A 256 -35.41 -7.48 25.12
C GLU A 256 -34.83 -6.40 24.16
N PRO A 257 -34.54 -6.66 22.84
CA PRO A 257 -34.82 -7.86 22.03
C PRO A 257 -33.66 -8.35 21.12
N ALA A 258 -33.40 -9.66 21.12
CA ALA A 258 -32.59 -10.35 20.10
C ALA A 258 -33.44 -10.92 18.94
N GLU A 259 -34.69 -10.48 18.80
CA GLU A 259 -35.64 -10.96 17.79
C GLU A 259 -35.56 -10.26 16.42
N THR A 260 -34.72 -9.24 16.23
CA THR A 260 -34.68 -8.48 14.96
C THR A 260 -33.70 -9.01 13.90
N LEU A 261 -32.92 -10.06 14.22
CA LEU A 261 -31.86 -10.56 13.32
C LEU A 261 -32.22 -11.84 12.57
N ARG A 262 -33.26 -12.57 12.98
CA ARG A 262 -33.61 -13.87 12.40
C ARG A 262 -34.46 -13.80 11.13
N GLU A 263 -35.16 -12.70 10.88
CA GLU A 263 -36.05 -12.58 9.72
C GLU A 263 -35.34 -12.13 8.43
N ARG A 264 -34.12 -11.58 8.51
CA ARG A 264 -33.43 -11.00 7.34
C ARG A 264 -32.61 -11.96 6.49
N TRP A 265 -32.42 -13.20 6.93
CA TRP A 265 -31.51 -14.15 6.27
C TRP A 265 -32.20 -15.38 5.67
N VAL A 266 -33.53 -15.43 5.72
CA VAL A 266 -34.33 -16.50 5.11
C VAL A 266 -34.34 -16.46 3.56
N PRO A 267 -34.14 -15.34 2.83
CA PRO A 267 -34.11 -15.39 1.36
C PRO A 267 -32.83 -15.98 0.72
N LEU A 268 -31.76 -16.28 1.49
CA LEU A 268 -30.48 -16.71 0.92
C LEU A 268 -30.24 -18.24 0.94
N SER A 269 -31.14 -19.02 1.52
CA SER A 269 -31.07 -20.50 1.48
C SER A 269 -31.43 -21.10 0.12
N VAL A 270 -32.09 -20.33 -0.76
CA VAL A 270 -32.38 -20.74 -2.15
C VAL A 270 -31.11 -20.76 -3.03
N PHE A 271 -30.01 -20.11 -2.61
CA PHE A 271 -28.74 -20.14 -3.36
C PHE A 271 -27.81 -21.32 -2.99
N ALA A 272 -28.05 -22.03 -1.88
CA ALA A 272 -27.18 -23.14 -1.45
C ALA A 272 -27.32 -24.42 -2.29
N VAL A 273 -28.41 -24.58 -3.05
CA VAL A 273 -28.59 -25.71 -3.97
C VAL A 273 -27.82 -25.51 -5.28
N SER A 274 -27.36 -24.29 -5.59
CA SER A 274 -26.76 -23.95 -6.90
C SER A 274 -25.24 -24.08 -6.98
N SER A 275 -24.55 -24.52 -5.92
CA SER A 275 -23.08 -24.69 -5.97
C SER A 275 -22.63 -26.01 -6.60
N GLY A 276 -23.46 -27.07 -6.50
CA GLY A 276 -23.12 -28.40 -7.06
C GLY A 276 -23.18 -28.44 -8.59
N ALA A 277 -24.17 -27.78 -9.19
CA ALA A 277 -24.37 -27.77 -10.64
C ALA A 277 -23.29 -26.96 -11.39
N PHE A 278 -22.76 -25.89 -10.77
CA PHE A 278 -21.73 -25.05 -11.37
C PHE A 278 -20.38 -25.78 -11.50
N ALA A 279 -20.01 -26.61 -10.51
CA ALA A 279 -18.77 -27.39 -10.56
C ALA A 279 -18.76 -28.45 -11.68
N VAL A 280 -19.93 -29.01 -12.00
CA VAL A 280 -20.08 -29.98 -13.10
C VAL A 280 -20.06 -29.29 -14.47
N PHE A 281 -20.63 -28.09 -14.59
CA PHE A 281 -20.65 -27.31 -15.83
C PHE A 281 -19.24 -26.81 -16.23
N VAL A 282 -18.45 -26.33 -15.26
CA VAL A 282 -17.05 -25.92 -15.49
C VAL A 282 -16.18 -27.09 -15.96
N ARG A 283 -16.38 -28.29 -15.40
CA ARG A 283 -15.65 -29.50 -15.81
C ARG A 283 -15.97 -29.96 -17.23
N LYS A 284 -17.19 -29.72 -17.72
CA LYS A 284 -17.63 -30.13 -19.07
C LYS A 284 -17.13 -29.17 -20.16
N LEU A 285 -16.90 -27.90 -19.83
CA LEU A 285 -16.41 -26.88 -20.78
C LEU A 285 -14.91 -27.04 -21.10
N VAL A 286 -14.11 -27.44 -20.11
CA VAL A 286 -12.65 -27.64 -20.25
C VAL A 286 -12.29 -28.88 -21.08
N LYS A 287 -13.23 -29.80 -21.30
CA LYS A 287 -13.02 -31.01 -22.12
C LYS A 287 -13.36 -30.84 -23.61
N LYS A 288 -13.88 -29.69 -24.03
CA LYS A 288 -14.29 -29.41 -25.42
C LYS A 288 -13.43 -28.34 -26.13
N LEU A 289 -12.42 -27.80 -25.45
CA LEU A 289 -11.25 -27.16 -26.07
C LEU A 289 -10.08 -28.15 -26.05
#